data_AF-A0A1H0QGU6-F1
#
_entry.id   AF-A0A1H0QGU6-F1
#
_cell.length_a   1.000
_cell.length_b   1.000
_cell.length_c   1.000
_cell.angle_alpha   90.00
_cell.angle_beta   90.00
_cell.angle_gamma   90.00
#
_symmetry.space_group_name_H-M   'P 1'
#
loop_
_entity.id
_entity.type
_entity.pdbx_description
1 polymer ?
#
loop_
_entity_poly.entity_id
_entity_poly.type
_entity_poly.pdbx_seq_one_letter_code
_entity_poly.pdbx_strand_id
1 'polypeptide(L)'
;MTTLTTPAGTAQSLDAALLPGPTALHHRIEERLATAAEQPACLVVVGLLRKDTGWPLASGALTTVTALLAGALRDDDWLAREDHTEFAVVVNGSPTAADAVAARLTGVVTGAVTGLHACAGVAVLEPGLTAHEVERRAVLCLDAARHRGPNGVVRYSGTR
;
A
#
# COMPACT_ATOMS: atom_id res chain seq x y z
N MET A 1 -13.36 -45.81 1.62
CA MET A 1 -12.30 -44.81 1.37
C MET A 1 -12.91 -43.68 0.57
N THR A 2 -13.28 -42.58 1.22
CA THR A 2 -13.94 -41.44 0.57
C THR A 2 -12.93 -40.30 0.53
N THR A 3 -12.39 -40.00 -0.64
CA THR A 3 -11.50 -38.86 -0.86
C THR A 3 -12.33 -37.59 -1.01
N LEU A 4 -12.15 -36.66 -0.08
CA LEU A 4 -12.68 -35.29 -0.16
C LEU A 4 -11.75 -34.48 -1.07
N THR A 5 -12.25 -34.09 -2.24
CA THR A 5 -11.58 -33.14 -3.14
C THR A 5 -11.88 -31.71 -2.66
N THR A 6 -10.87 -31.02 -2.15
CA THR A 6 -10.93 -29.58 -1.84
C THR A 6 -10.95 -28.78 -3.15
N PRO A 7 -11.91 -27.86 -3.37
CA PRO A 7 -11.82 -26.96 -4.52
C PRO A 7 -10.69 -25.95 -4.28
N ALA A 8 -9.77 -25.87 -5.24
CA ALA A 8 -8.80 -24.78 -5.31
C ALA A 8 -9.56 -23.47 -5.53
N GLY A 9 -9.49 -22.56 -4.56
CA GLY A 9 -10.02 -21.22 -4.71
C GLY A 9 -9.33 -20.53 -5.88
N THR A 10 -10.10 -20.16 -6.91
CA THR A 10 -9.64 -19.30 -7.99
C THR A 10 -9.19 -17.98 -7.38
N ALA A 11 -7.88 -17.70 -7.41
CA ALA A 11 -7.36 -16.38 -7.14
C ALA A 11 -8.05 -15.40 -8.10
N GLN A 12 -8.91 -14.53 -7.58
CA GLN A 12 -9.52 -13.49 -8.39
C GLN A 12 -8.39 -12.60 -8.91
N SER A 13 -8.24 -12.55 -10.23
CA SER A 13 -7.38 -11.60 -10.90
C SER A 13 -7.99 -10.23 -10.71
N LEU A 14 -7.50 -9.48 -9.72
CA LEU A 14 -7.88 -8.08 -9.53
C LEU A 14 -7.30 -7.27 -10.69
N ASP A 15 -8.19 -6.76 -11.54
CA ASP A 15 -7.79 -5.76 -12.52
C ASP A 15 -7.43 -4.47 -11.77
N ALA A 16 -6.19 -4.02 -11.93
CA ALA A 16 -5.70 -2.80 -11.29
C ALA A 16 -6.53 -1.56 -11.68
N ALA A 17 -7.22 -1.60 -12.83
CA ALA A 17 -8.15 -0.57 -13.26
C ALA A 17 -9.41 -0.45 -12.38
N LEU A 18 -9.70 -1.44 -11.53
CA LEU A 18 -10.87 -1.47 -10.66
C LEU A 18 -10.60 -1.03 -9.22
N LEU A 19 -9.34 -0.75 -8.86
CA LEU A 19 -9.03 -0.21 -7.54
C LEU A 19 -9.63 1.20 -7.39
N PRO A 20 -10.12 1.56 -6.18
CA PRO A 20 -10.51 2.93 -5.89
C PRO A 20 -9.37 3.91 -6.20
N GLY A 21 -9.69 5.04 -6.82
CA GLY A 21 -8.70 6.08 -7.17
C GLY A 21 -8.46 7.12 -6.06
N PRO A 22 -7.67 8.17 -6.34
CA PRO A 22 -7.26 9.19 -5.37
C PRO A 22 -8.40 9.87 -4.61
N THR A 23 -9.50 10.20 -5.30
CA THR A 23 -10.67 10.82 -4.65
C THR A 23 -11.30 9.91 -3.60
N ALA A 24 -11.40 8.60 -3.88
CA ALA A 24 -11.92 7.62 -2.92
C ALA A 24 -10.94 7.41 -1.76
N LEU A 25 -9.63 7.46 -2.03
CA LEU A 25 -8.60 7.42 -1.00
C LEU A 25 -8.74 8.59 -0.03
N HIS A 26 -8.90 9.82 -0.53
CA HIS A 26 -9.10 11.00 0.33
C HIS A 26 -10.32 10.86 1.21
N HIS A 27 -11.46 10.48 0.64
CA HIS A 27 -12.69 10.22 1.41
C HIS A 27 -12.46 9.18 2.50
N ARG A 28 -11.75 8.09 2.18
CA ARG A 28 -11.43 7.04 3.13
C ARG A 28 -10.52 7.52 4.28
N ILE A 29 -9.54 8.38 3.97
CA ILE A 29 -8.68 8.99 4.98
C ILE A 29 -9.49 9.94 5.87
N GLU A 30 -10.39 10.75 5.31
CA GLU A 30 -11.27 11.65 6.06
C GLU A 30 -12.18 10.88 7.03
N GLU A 31 -12.81 9.79 6.57
CA GLU A 31 -13.60 8.90 7.43
C GLU A 31 -12.79 8.40 8.63
N ARG A 32 -11.53 8.00 8.41
CA ARG A 32 -10.67 7.46 9.46
C ARG A 32 -10.13 8.55 10.39
N LEU A 33 -9.84 9.74 9.87
CA LEU A 33 -9.46 10.89 10.67
C LEU A 33 -10.57 11.31 11.65
N ALA A 34 -11.84 11.19 11.25
CA ALA A 34 -12.99 11.48 12.12
C ALA A 34 -13.02 10.59 13.39
N THR A 35 -12.43 9.40 13.34
CA THR A 35 -12.38 8.44 14.46
C THR A 35 -10.98 8.22 15.03
N ALA A 36 -9.96 8.96 14.58
CA ALA A 36 -8.55 8.65 14.84
C ALA A 36 -8.15 8.66 16.33
N ALA A 37 -8.88 9.38 17.18
CA ALA A 37 -8.63 9.41 18.62
C ALA A 37 -8.98 8.09 19.32
N GLU A 38 -9.97 7.36 18.79
CA GLU A 38 -10.49 6.12 19.37
C GLU A 38 -10.03 4.88 18.59
N GLN A 39 -9.85 5.04 17.29
CA GLN A 39 -9.48 3.99 16.34
C GLN A 39 -8.23 4.43 15.57
N PRO A 40 -7.03 4.09 16.06
CA PRO A 40 -5.79 4.41 15.39
C PRO A 40 -5.74 3.83 13.98
N ALA A 41 -5.20 4.59 13.03
CA ALA A 41 -4.99 4.15 11.67
C ALA A 41 -3.74 4.82 11.07
N CYS A 42 -3.19 4.22 10.03
CA CYS A 42 -2.06 4.74 9.28
C CYS A 42 -2.32 4.66 7.78
N LEU A 43 -1.74 5.59 7.02
CA LEU A 43 -1.62 5.50 5.58
C LEU A 43 -0.25 4.91 5.24
N VAL A 44 -0.23 3.87 4.42
CA VAL A 44 0.97 3.32 3.80
C VAL A 44 0.88 3.57 2.30
N VAL A 45 1.83 4.30 1.73
CA VAL A 45 1.96 4.47 0.27
C VAL A 45 3.11 3.61 -0.22
N VAL A 46 2.81 2.65 -1.09
CA VAL A 46 3.76 1.72 -1.71
C VAL A 46 4.07 2.21 -3.12
N GLY A 47 5.31 2.61 -3.35
CA GLY A 47 5.79 3.00 -4.67
C GLY A 47 6.61 1.90 -5.32
N LEU A 48 6.35 1.64 -6.60
CA LEU A 48 7.13 0.70 -7.41
C LEU A 48 8.43 1.33 -7.88
N LEU A 49 9.52 0.56 -7.83
CA LEU A 49 10.83 0.93 -8.35
C LEU A 49 11.29 -0.09 -9.38
N ARG A 50 11.80 0.39 -10.51
CA ARG A 50 12.47 -0.41 -11.51
C ARG A 50 13.70 0.32 -12.02
N LYS A 51 14.74 -0.42 -12.38
CA LYS A 51 16.00 0.14 -12.87
C LYS A 51 15.96 0.51 -14.34
N ASP A 52 15.18 -0.23 -15.13
CA ASP A 52 14.96 0.04 -16.54
C ASP A 52 13.84 1.08 -16.69
N THR A 53 14.05 2.14 -17.47
CA THR A 53 13.11 3.26 -17.63
C THR A 53 11.82 2.90 -18.37
N GLY A 54 11.48 1.60 -18.48
CA GLY A 54 10.40 1.05 -19.29
C GLY A 54 9.00 1.27 -18.73
N TRP A 55 8.71 2.45 -18.18
CA TRP A 55 7.37 2.86 -17.80
C TRP A 55 6.52 3.24 -19.03
N PRO A 56 5.19 2.99 -19.03
CA PRO A 56 4.41 2.34 -17.97
C PRO A 56 4.68 0.83 -17.86
N LEU A 57 4.34 0.23 -16.70
CA LEU A 57 4.41 -1.24 -16.56
C LEU A 57 3.47 -1.93 -17.55
N ALA A 58 3.91 -3.08 -18.06
CA ALA A 58 3.02 -3.95 -18.82
C ALA A 58 1.81 -4.34 -17.96
N SER A 59 0.61 -4.38 -18.57
CA SER A 59 -0.64 -4.67 -17.86
C SER A 59 -0.57 -5.93 -16.99
N GLY A 60 0.01 -7.03 -17.50
CA GLY A 60 0.17 -8.27 -16.72
C GLY A 60 1.09 -8.16 -15.50
N ALA A 61 2.12 -7.29 -15.55
CA ALA A 61 2.97 -7.01 -14.40
C ALA A 61 2.18 -6.22 -13.34
N LEU A 62 1.39 -5.23 -13.78
CA LEU A 62 0.56 -4.44 -12.88
C LEU A 62 -0.54 -5.30 -12.22
N THR A 63 -1.24 -6.15 -12.97
CA THR A 63 -2.21 -7.11 -12.44
C THR A 63 -1.57 -8.04 -11.41
N THR A 64 -0.38 -8.57 -11.69
CA THR A 64 0.39 -9.40 -10.74
C THR A 64 0.67 -8.65 -9.44
N VAL A 65 1.17 -7.41 -9.53
CA VAL A 65 1.45 -6.57 -8.35
C VAL A 65 0.18 -6.32 -7.55
N THR A 66 -0.92 -5.93 -8.20
CA THR A 66 -2.19 -5.67 -7.52
C THR A 66 -2.70 -6.91 -6.78
N ALA A 67 -2.64 -8.08 -7.41
CA ALA A 67 -3.03 -9.34 -6.77
C ALA A 67 -2.17 -9.68 -5.55
N LEU A 68 -0.85 -9.45 -5.63
CA LEU A 68 0.08 -9.68 -4.53
C LEU A 68 -0.16 -8.74 -3.36
N LEU A 69 -0.36 -7.45 -3.63
CA LEU A 69 -0.68 -6.46 -2.59
C LEU A 69 -1.98 -6.84 -1.90
N ALA A 70 -3.05 -7.07 -2.66
CA ALA A 70 -4.35 -7.45 -2.10
C ALA A 70 -4.29 -8.75 -1.28
N GLY A 71 -3.56 -9.77 -1.75
CA GLY A 71 -3.38 -11.03 -1.02
C GLY A 71 -2.51 -10.92 0.23
N ALA A 72 -1.71 -9.86 0.37
CA ALA A 72 -0.87 -9.61 1.54
C ALA A 72 -1.56 -8.76 2.62
N LEU A 73 -2.69 -8.15 2.29
CA LEU A 73 -3.51 -7.41 3.25
C LEU A 73 -4.30 -8.37 4.15
N ARG A 74 -4.64 -7.89 5.35
CA ARG A 74 -5.42 -8.64 6.33
C ARG A 74 -6.54 -7.76 6.87
N ASP A 75 -7.49 -8.39 7.54
CA ASP A 75 -8.55 -7.70 8.28
C ASP A 75 -9.30 -6.68 7.39
N ASP A 76 -9.59 -5.49 7.92
CA ASP A 76 -10.27 -4.39 7.23
C ASP A 76 -9.29 -3.38 6.59
N ASP A 77 -8.07 -3.82 6.24
CA ASP A 77 -7.11 -3.02 5.48
C ASP A 77 -7.70 -2.66 4.11
N TRP A 78 -7.57 -1.38 3.71
CA TRP A 78 -8.23 -0.87 2.51
C TRP A 78 -7.21 -0.43 1.46
N LEU A 79 -7.25 -1.06 0.28
CA LEU A 79 -6.33 -0.83 -0.83
C LEU A 79 -6.93 0.12 -1.88
N ALA A 80 -6.14 1.07 -2.33
CA ALA A 80 -6.44 1.97 -3.43
C ALA A 80 -5.26 2.13 -4.39
N ARG A 81 -5.58 2.62 -5.58
CA ARG A 81 -4.62 3.11 -6.56
C ARG A 81 -4.45 4.61 -6.36
N GLU A 82 -3.23 5.03 -6.06
CA GLU A 82 -2.90 6.44 -5.85
C GLU A 82 -2.39 7.06 -7.16
N ASP A 83 -1.41 6.42 -7.80
CA ASP A 83 -0.91 6.84 -9.13
C ASP A 83 -0.45 5.63 -9.97
N HIS A 84 0.11 5.86 -11.16
CA HIS A 84 0.55 4.86 -12.13
C HIS A 84 1.68 3.96 -11.60
N THR A 85 2.38 4.37 -10.54
CA THR A 85 3.43 3.59 -9.86
C THR A 85 3.13 3.35 -8.38
N GLU A 86 2.01 3.86 -7.87
CA GLU A 86 1.79 3.98 -6.43
C GLU A 86 0.47 3.34 -6.01
N PHE A 87 0.49 2.74 -4.83
CA PHE A 87 -0.67 2.13 -4.19
C PHE A 87 -0.78 2.66 -2.77
N ALA A 88 -1.99 2.97 -2.34
CA ALA A 88 -2.26 3.42 -0.99
C ALA A 88 -2.98 2.33 -0.21
N VAL A 89 -2.58 2.13 1.04
CA VAL A 89 -3.23 1.22 1.97
C VAL A 89 -3.55 1.99 3.24
N VAL A 90 -4.82 2.03 3.61
CA VAL A 90 -5.25 2.51 4.92
C VAL A 90 -5.30 1.31 5.86
N VAL A 91 -4.39 1.30 6.84
CA VAL A 91 -4.18 0.22 7.81
C VAL A 91 -4.77 0.62 9.14
N ASN A 92 -5.61 -0.23 9.72
CA ASN A 92 -6.13 -0.02 11.06
C ASN A 92 -5.11 -0.49 12.11
N GLY A 93 -5.02 0.22 13.23
CA GLY A 93 -4.17 -0.14 14.36
C GLY A 93 -2.94 0.76 14.52
N SER A 94 -1.96 0.24 15.25
CA SER A 94 -0.82 1.03 15.71
C SER A 94 0.18 1.35 14.58
N PRO A 95 1.00 2.41 14.72
CA PRO A 95 2.07 2.71 13.78
C PRO A 95 3.04 1.55 13.56
N THR A 96 3.32 0.76 14.60
CA THR A 96 4.17 -0.44 14.50
C THR A 96 3.52 -1.54 13.65
N ALA A 97 2.20 -1.72 13.73
CA ALA A 97 1.48 -2.65 12.86
C ALA A 97 1.54 -2.19 11.39
N ALA A 98 1.40 -0.88 11.15
CA ALA A 98 1.56 -0.29 9.82
C ALA A 98 2.98 -0.48 9.25
N ASP A 99 4.02 -0.33 10.08
CA ASP A 99 5.41 -0.61 9.67
C ASP A 99 5.58 -2.09 9.23
N ALA A 100 4.95 -3.03 9.95
CA ALA A 100 4.97 -4.45 9.59
C ALA A 100 4.17 -4.76 8.32
N VAL A 101 3.05 -4.06 8.09
CA VAL A 101 2.28 -4.15 6.84
C VAL A 101 3.11 -3.60 5.68
N ALA A 102 3.71 -2.42 5.82
CA ALA A 102 4.57 -1.82 4.81
C ALA A 102 5.73 -2.74 4.41
N ALA A 103 6.44 -3.32 5.39
CA ALA A 103 7.52 -4.26 5.12
C ALA A 103 7.05 -5.54 4.41
N ARG A 104 5.86 -6.04 4.74
CA ARG A 104 5.26 -7.19 4.07
C ARG A 104 4.88 -6.86 2.62
N LEU A 105 4.26 -5.71 2.39
CA LEU A 105 3.83 -5.26 1.07
C LEU A 105 5.03 -5.03 0.13
N THR A 106 6.09 -4.39 0.60
CA THR A 106 7.30 -4.21 -0.22
C THR A 106 7.98 -5.55 -0.51
N GLY A 107 8.00 -6.45 0.48
CA GLY A 107 8.56 -7.79 0.35
C GLY A 107 7.86 -8.66 -0.69
N VAL A 108 6.52 -8.65 -0.76
CA VAL A 108 5.79 -9.48 -1.75
C VAL A 108 5.94 -8.99 -3.19
N VAL A 109 6.26 -7.70 -3.42
CA VAL A 109 6.50 -7.16 -4.75
C VAL A 109 7.91 -7.49 -5.24
N THR A 110 8.90 -7.48 -4.35
CA THR A 110 10.30 -7.71 -4.74
C THR A 110 10.49 -9.11 -5.32
N GLY A 111 10.94 -9.16 -6.58
CA GLY A 111 11.21 -10.41 -7.29
C GLY A 111 9.97 -11.09 -7.89
N ALA A 112 8.77 -10.57 -7.67
CA ALA A 112 7.55 -11.06 -8.32
C ALA A 112 7.56 -10.80 -9.83
N VAL A 113 8.15 -9.66 -10.23
CA VAL A 113 8.45 -9.32 -11.62
C VAL A 113 9.93 -9.00 -11.69
N THR A 114 10.64 -9.56 -12.67
CA THR A 114 12.08 -9.39 -12.81
C THR A 114 12.46 -7.90 -12.87
N GLY A 115 13.35 -7.47 -11.99
CA GLY A 115 13.83 -6.08 -11.93
C GLY A 115 12.87 -5.09 -11.26
N LEU A 116 11.72 -5.56 -10.76
CA LEU A 116 10.76 -4.76 -10.02
C LEU A 116 10.98 -4.91 -8.51
N HIS A 117 10.97 -3.77 -7.83
CA HIS A 117 11.05 -3.61 -6.38
C HIS A 117 9.97 -2.66 -5.90
N ALA A 118 9.81 -2.54 -4.59
CA ALA A 118 8.95 -1.54 -3.98
C ALA A 118 9.62 -0.89 -2.77
N CYS A 119 9.18 0.33 -2.48
CA CYS A 119 9.45 1.03 -1.23
C CYS A 119 8.13 1.50 -0.63
N ALA A 120 8.13 1.87 0.64
CA ALA A 120 6.94 2.40 1.30
C ALA A 120 7.22 3.61 2.19
N GLY A 121 6.29 4.57 2.15
CA GLY A 121 6.18 5.66 3.11
C GLY A 121 4.98 5.43 4.03
N VAL A 122 5.13 5.72 5.32
CA VAL A 122 4.09 5.51 6.33
C VAL A 122 3.79 6.82 7.05
N ALA A 123 2.51 7.20 7.16
CA ALA A 123 2.04 8.33 7.96
C ALA A 123 0.91 7.90 8.89
N VAL A 124 0.95 8.38 10.14
CA VAL A 124 -0.10 8.14 11.13
C VAL A 124 -1.25 9.12 10.87
N LEU A 125 -2.49 8.63 10.96
CA LEU A 125 -3.68 9.49 10.96
C LEU A 125 -3.87 10.04 12.37
N GLU A 126 -3.62 11.34 12.54
CA GLU A 126 -3.71 12.01 13.84
C GLU A 126 -4.90 13.00 13.86
N PRO A 127 -5.58 13.17 15.00
CA PRO A 127 -6.67 14.15 15.12
C PRO A 127 -6.25 15.56 14.67
N GLY A 128 -7.05 16.18 13.82
CA GLY A 128 -6.81 17.53 13.30
C GLY A 128 -5.85 17.61 12.11
N LEU A 129 -5.36 16.49 11.57
CA LEU A 129 -4.78 16.48 10.22
C LEU A 129 -5.89 16.48 9.17
N THR A 130 -5.55 16.94 7.96
CA THR A 130 -6.38 16.76 6.76
C THR A 130 -5.91 15.52 5.99
N ALA A 131 -6.76 14.96 5.13
CA ALA A 131 -6.36 13.84 4.28
C ALA A 131 -5.15 14.18 3.40
N HIS A 132 -5.13 15.39 2.83
CA HIS A 132 -4.02 15.88 2.02
C HIS A 132 -2.70 15.97 2.81
N GLU A 133 -2.71 16.37 4.09
CA GLU A 133 -1.48 16.42 4.89
C GLU A 133 -0.99 15.01 5.27
N VAL A 134 -1.90 14.05 5.52
CA VAL A 134 -1.53 12.65 5.76
C VAL A 134 -0.88 12.03 4.52
N GLU A 135 -1.50 12.22 3.35
CA GLU A 135 -0.97 11.77 2.07
C GLU A 135 0.39 12.39 1.77
N ARG A 136 0.50 13.73 1.88
CA ARG A 136 1.76 14.45 1.68
C ARG A 136 2.89 13.89 2.56
N ARG A 137 2.62 13.59 3.83
CA ARG A 137 3.62 13.00 4.74
C ARG A 137 4.04 11.60 4.31
N ALA A 138 3.09 10.77 3.89
CA ALA A 138 3.37 9.41 3.43
C ALA A 138 4.21 9.43 2.14
N VAL A 139 3.85 10.28 1.17
CA VAL A 139 4.59 10.44 -0.10
C VAL A 139 6.01 10.98 0.16
N LEU A 140 6.17 11.97 1.04
CA LEU A 140 7.49 12.47 1.43
C LEU A 140 8.37 11.36 2.01
N CYS A 141 7.79 10.49 2.84
CA CYS A 141 8.50 9.34 3.38
C CYS A 141 8.79 8.27 2.31
N LEU A 142 7.90 8.06 1.35
CA LEU A 142 8.15 7.18 0.22
C LEU A 142 9.35 7.66 -0.60
N ASP A 143 9.46 8.96 -0.87
CA ASP A 143 10.62 9.53 -1.55
C ASP A 143 11.91 9.33 -0.75
N ALA A 144 11.87 9.54 0.57
CA ALA A 144 13.00 9.22 1.43
C ALA A 144 13.36 7.72 1.41
N ALA A 145 12.37 6.84 1.32
CA ALA A 145 12.56 5.39 1.21
C ALA A 145 13.19 5.00 -0.13
N ARG A 146 12.78 5.64 -1.25
CA ARG A 146 13.37 5.45 -2.58
C ARG A 146 14.87 5.77 -2.59
N HIS A 147 15.30 6.81 -1.89
CA HIS A 147 16.72 7.16 -1.77
C HIS A 147 17.55 6.12 -1.01
N ARG A 148 16.94 5.31 -0.14
CA ARG A 148 17.63 4.21 0.55
C ARG A 148 17.79 2.96 -0.31
N GLY A 149 17.07 2.89 -1.42
CA GLY A 149 17.07 1.75 -2.33
C GLY A 149 15.93 0.76 -2.08
N PRO A 150 15.95 -0.40 -2.79
CA PRO A 150 14.88 -1.38 -2.79
C PRO A 150 14.46 -1.84 -1.39
N ASN A 151 13.16 -2.08 -1.20
CA ASN A 151 12.54 -2.53 0.06
C ASN A 151 12.64 -1.51 1.20
N GLY A 152 13.01 -0.26 0.92
CA GLY A 152 13.03 0.80 1.91
C GLY A 152 11.63 1.05 2.48
N VAL A 153 11.54 1.16 3.80
CA VAL A 153 10.35 1.66 4.51
C VAL A 153 10.76 2.85 5.38
N VAL A 154 10.00 3.94 5.30
CA VAL A 154 10.20 5.13 6.12
C VAL A 154 8.86 5.54 6.71
N ARG A 155 8.82 5.73 8.03
CA ARG A 155 7.68 6.30 8.73
C ARG A 155 7.94 7.76 9.07
N TYR A 156 6.92 8.59 8.88
CA TYR A 156 6.97 9.99 9.25
C TYR A 156 7.18 10.15 10.76
N SER A 157 8.14 10.98 11.13
CA SER A 157 8.51 11.26 12.52
C SER A 157 8.68 12.76 12.80
N GLY A 158 8.15 13.62 11.92
CA GLY A 158 8.21 15.08 12.12
C GLY A 158 7.25 15.52 13.23
N THR A 159 7.64 16.55 13.96
CA THR A 159 6.77 17.22 14.93
C THR A 159 5.84 18.20 14.18
N ARG A 160 4.56 18.21 14.57
CA ARG A 160 3.54 19.13 14.04
C ARG A 160 3.94 20.60 14.24
#